data_AF-A0A2V7GE94-F1
#
_entry.id   AF-A0A2V7GE94-F1
#
_cell.length_a   1.000
_cell.length_b   1.000
_cell.length_c   1.000
_cell.angle_alpha   90.00
_cell.angle_beta   90.00
_cell.angle_gamma   90.00
#
_symmetry.space_group_name_H-M   'P 1'
#
loop_
_entity.id
_entity.type
_entity.pdbx_description
1 polymer ?
#
loop_
_entity_poly.entity_id
_entity_poly.type
_entity_poly.pdbx_seq_one_letter_code
_entity_poly.pdbx_strand_id
1 'polypeptide(L)'
;MAELWGNERGPARASMKDSVVVMRVSAMRVYLNHVGYRIIEGPLQAPGQRDIVTFRVEMQREHCTYVQRFDVQRTRQGGWMVADVHIEQIPSPAKPCGGQTSGN
;
A
#
# COMPACT_ATOMS: atom_id res chain seq x y z
N MET A 1 -3.67 11.31 0.32
CA MET A 1 -4.09 9.90 0.49
C MET A 1 -5.39 9.61 -0.26
N ALA A 2 -6.53 10.26 0.04
CA ALA A 2 -7.80 9.98 -0.64
C ALA A 2 -7.80 10.19 -2.17
N GLU A 3 -6.96 11.10 -2.68
CA GLU A 3 -6.76 11.36 -4.12
C GLU A 3 -5.74 10.40 -4.78
N LEU A 4 -5.01 9.61 -3.99
CA LEU A 4 -3.93 8.72 -4.45
C LEU A 4 -4.33 7.24 -4.44
N TRP A 5 -5.45 6.92 -3.78
CA TRP A 5 -5.99 5.58 -3.64
C TRP A 5 -7.35 5.50 -4.33
N GLY A 6 -7.62 4.41 -5.04
CA GLY A 6 -8.81 4.29 -5.89
C GLY A 6 -8.83 3.01 -6.71
N ASN A 7 -9.49 3.06 -7.86
CA ASN A 7 -9.59 1.95 -8.80
C ASN A 7 -9.52 2.47 -10.24
N GLU A 8 -9.87 1.63 -11.23
CA GLU A 8 -9.83 2.00 -12.65
C GLU A 8 -10.68 3.23 -13.00
N ARG A 9 -11.67 3.57 -12.16
CA ARG A 9 -12.62 4.68 -12.35
C ARG A 9 -12.12 6.00 -11.77
N GLY A 10 -11.03 5.98 -10.98
CA GLY A 10 -10.47 7.18 -10.36
C GLY A 10 -10.39 7.08 -8.83
N PRO A 11 -10.25 8.23 -8.15
CA PRO A 11 -9.97 8.26 -6.71
C PRO A 11 -11.16 7.73 -5.90
N ALA A 12 -10.86 7.14 -4.74
CA ALA A 12 -11.91 6.64 -3.86
C ALA A 12 -12.88 7.73 -3.40
N ARG A 13 -12.40 8.97 -3.23
CA ARG A 13 -13.26 10.11 -2.87
C ARG A 13 -14.35 10.40 -3.91
N ALA A 14 -14.14 10.03 -5.18
CA ALA A 14 -15.13 10.21 -6.23
C ALA A 14 -16.27 9.18 -6.19
N SER A 15 -16.09 8.05 -5.49
CA SER A 15 -17.02 6.90 -5.57
C SER A 15 -17.43 6.30 -4.23
N MET A 16 -16.74 6.63 -3.13
CA MET A 16 -17.02 6.12 -1.79
C MET A 16 -17.65 7.19 -0.90
N LYS A 17 -18.42 6.74 0.10
CA LYS A 17 -18.94 7.63 1.16
C LYS A 17 -17.78 8.26 1.93
N ASP A 18 -17.89 9.54 2.25
CA ASP A 18 -16.84 10.29 2.98
C ASP A 18 -16.41 9.62 4.28
N SER A 19 -17.36 9.09 5.07
CA SER A 19 -17.04 8.38 6.32
C SER A 19 -16.19 7.13 6.10
N VAL A 20 -16.41 6.40 5.01
CA VAL A 20 -15.62 5.21 4.63
C VAL A 20 -14.23 5.62 4.18
N VAL A 21 -14.11 6.70 3.39
CA VAL A 21 -12.82 7.25 2.95
C VAL A 21 -12.00 7.68 4.16
N VAL A 22 -12.60 8.43 5.09
CA VAL A 22 -11.94 8.89 6.32
C VAL A 22 -11.44 7.70 7.15
N MET A 23 -12.29 6.69 7.37
CA MET A 23 -11.93 5.49 8.12
C MET A 23 -10.74 4.76 7.47
N ARG A 24 -10.81 4.48 6.16
CA ARG A 24 -9.76 3.74 5.44
C ARG A 24 -8.45 4.51 5.37
N VAL A 25 -8.49 5.80 5.07
CA VAL A 25 -7.28 6.65 5.05
C VAL A 25 -6.64 6.74 6.43
N SER A 26 -7.45 6.78 7.50
CA SER A 26 -6.93 6.79 8.87
C SER A 26 -6.21 5.48 9.20
N ALA A 27 -6.80 4.33 8.85
CA ALA A 27 -6.13 3.03 9.02
C ALA A 27 -4.82 2.96 8.23
N MET A 28 -4.82 3.35 6.95
CA MET A 28 -3.61 3.36 6.12
C MET A 28 -2.52 4.26 6.71
N ARG A 29 -2.87 5.45 7.20
CA ARG A 29 -1.90 6.37 7.84
C ARG A 29 -1.24 5.75 9.08
N VAL A 30 -2.01 5.04 9.90
CA VAL A 30 -1.49 4.39 11.10
C VAL A 30 -0.57 3.22 10.71
N TYR A 31 -1.00 2.35 9.80
CA TYR A 31 -0.25 1.16 9.43
C TYR A 31 0.98 1.46 8.58
N LEU A 32 0.93 2.49 7.74
CA LEU A 32 2.04 2.91 6.89
C LEU A 32 2.91 3.98 7.55
N ASN A 33 2.75 4.26 8.85
CA ASN A 33 3.64 5.18 9.54
C ASN A 33 5.08 4.63 9.54
N HIS A 34 6.04 5.47 9.13
CA HIS A 34 7.42 5.09 8.90
C HIS A 34 8.36 6.29 9.10
N VAL A 35 9.62 6.02 9.41
CA VAL A 35 10.72 7.01 9.48
C VAL A 35 11.51 7.08 8.16
N GLY A 36 11.37 6.06 7.30
CA GLY A 36 11.98 5.99 5.98
C GLY A 36 11.34 4.93 5.11
N TYR A 37 11.53 5.01 3.79
CA TYR A 37 11.07 3.99 2.87
C TYR A 37 11.98 3.91 1.64
N ARG A 38 11.99 2.75 0.98
CA ARG A 38 12.72 2.52 -0.27
C ARG A 38 11.98 1.51 -1.14
N ILE A 39 11.81 1.83 -2.42
CA ILE A 39 11.32 0.83 -3.39
C ILE A 39 12.46 -0.16 -3.62
N ILE A 40 12.19 -1.44 -3.35
CA ILE A 40 13.17 -2.51 -3.51
C ILE A 40 12.89 -3.39 -4.72
N GLU A 41 11.64 -3.39 -5.21
CA GLU A 41 11.24 -4.16 -6.38
C GLU A 41 10.03 -3.52 -7.08
N GLY A 42 10.00 -3.62 -8.41
CA GLY A 42 8.87 -3.21 -9.25
C GLY A 42 9.20 -2.13 -10.29
N PRO A 43 8.27 -1.84 -11.22
CA PRO A 43 6.92 -2.42 -11.31
C PRO A 43 6.95 -3.90 -11.71
N LEU A 44 6.33 -4.74 -10.89
CA LEU A 44 6.15 -6.16 -11.18
C LEU A 44 4.78 -6.36 -11.81
N GLN A 45 4.75 -6.85 -13.04
CA GLN A 45 3.51 -7.12 -13.74
C GLN A 45 3.14 -8.59 -13.58
N ALA A 46 1.94 -8.87 -13.05
CA ALA A 46 1.45 -10.24 -13.01
C ALA A 46 1.13 -10.73 -14.43
N PRO A 47 1.43 -12.00 -14.78
CA PRO A 47 1.09 -12.55 -16.10
C PRO A 47 -0.39 -12.37 -16.40
N GLY A 48 -0.71 -11.66 -17.49
CA GLY A 48 -2.08 -11.40 -17.93
C GLY A 48 -2.76 -10.16 -17.33
N GLN A 49 -2.14 -9.44 -16.38
CA GLN A 49 -2.68 -8.18 -15.84
C GLN A 49 -1.87 -6.98 -16.36
N ARG A 50 -2.36 -6.33 -17.41
CA ARG A 50 -1.66 -5.18 -18.00
C ARG A 50 -1.82 -3.89 -17.20
N ASP A 51 -2.93 -3.77 -16.49
CA ASP A 51 -3.34 -2.52 -15.85
C ASP A 51 -3.07 -2.50 -14.34
N ILE A 52 -2.49 -3.57 -13.76
CA ILE A 52 -2.10 -3.64 -12.35
C ILE A 52 -0.62 -4.02 -12.30
N VAL A 53 0.15 -3.25 -11.54
CA VAL A 53 1.54 -3.59 -11.22
C VAL A 53 1.77 -3.51 -9.72
N THR A 54 2.63 -4.38 -9.23
CA THR A 54 2.98 -4.46 -7.81
C THR A 54 4.37 -3.86 -7.59
N PHE A 55 4.50 -3.09 -6.52
CA PHE A 55 5.77 -2.64 -5.98
C PHE A 55 6.01 -3.28 -4.62
N ARG A 56 7.26 -3.64 -4.35
CA ARG A 56 7.70 -3.98 -3.00
C ARG A 56 8.50 -2.81 -2.45
N VAL A 57 8.05 -2.30 -1.33
CA VAL A 57 8.60 -1.13 -0.66
C VAL A 57 9.08 -1.57 0.70
N GLU A 58 10.38 -1.45 0.93
CA GLU A 58 10.96 -1.58 2.25
C GLU A 58 10.56 -0.35 3.07
N MET A 59 9.87 -0.58 4.18
CA MET A 59 9.37 0.43 5.10
C MET A 59 10.19 0.35 6.39
N GLN A 60 10.74 1.48 6.83
CA GLN A 60 11.52 1.59 8.06
C GLN A 60 10.66 2.25 9.14
N ARG A 61 10.53 1.59 10.29
CA ARG A 61 10.00 2.15 11.54
C ARG A 61 11.16 2.37 12.50
N GLU A 62 10.89 3.05 13.61
CA GLU A 62 11.89 3.41 14.62
C GLU A 62 12.74 2.22 15.10
N HIS A 63 12.15 1.01 15.14
CA HIS A 63 12.83 -0.19 15.66
C HIS A 63 12.73 -1.42 14.73
N CYS A 64 12.26 -1.26 13.49
CA CYS A 64 12.18 -2.39 12.57
C CYS A 64 11.99 -1.99 11.11
N THR A 65 12.37 -2.89 10.22
CA THR A 65 12.14 -2.77 8.78
C THR A 65 11.27 -3.93 8.31
N TYR A 66 10.32 -3.66 7.42
CA TYR A 66 9.48 -4.69 6.80
C TYR A 66 9.24 -4.36 5.32
N VAL A 67 8.89 -5.37 4.52
CA VAL A 67 8.57 -5.18 3.10
C VAL A 67 7.06 -5.11 2.94
N GLN A 68 6.58 -3.98 2.43
CA GLN A 68 5.19 -3.77 2.08
C GLN A 68 4.97 -3.93 0.57
N ARG A 69 3.87 -4.58 0.21
CA ARG A 69 3.39 -4.65 -1.17
C ARG A 69 2.38 -3.54 -1.45
N PHE A 70 2.55 -2.88 -2.58
CA PHE A 70 1.64 -1.88 -3.12
C PHE A 70 1.21 -2.29 -4.52
N ASP A 71 -0.08 -2.51 -4.70
CA ASP A 71 -0.65 -2.67 -6.04
C ASP A 71 -1.11 -1.32 -6.52
N VAL A 72 -0.62 -0.92 -7.68
CA VAL A 72 -1.11 0.27 -8.38
C VAL A 72 -1.81 -0.15 -9.66
N GLN A 73 -2.94 0.50 -9.91
CA GLN A 73 -3.78 0.25 -11.06
C GLN A 73 -3.83 1.48 -11.96
N ARG A 74 -3.81 1.24 -13.27
CA ARG A 74 -4.00 2.28 -14.27
C ARG A 74 -5.46 2.69 -14.34
N THR A 75 -5.72 4.00 -14.30
CA THR A 75 -7.06 4.55 -14.47
C THR A 75 -7.41 4.62 -15.96
N ARG A 76 -8.70 4.63 -16.28
CA ARG A 76 -9.18 4.85 -17.65
C ARG A 76 -8.74 6.20 -18.24
N GLN A 77 -8.40 7.17 -17.38
CA GLN A 77 -7.89 8.49 -17.76
C GLN A 77 -6.36 8.51 -17.94
N GLY A 78 -5.68 7.37 -17.78
CA GLY A 78 -4.25 7.22 -18.06
C GLY A 78 -3.32 7.48 -16.87
N GLY A 79 -3.86 7.77 -15.68
CA GLY A 79 -3.10 7.93 -14.44
C GLY A 79 -2.86 6.59 -13.71
N TRP A 80 -2.11 6.63 -12.62
CA TRP A 80 -1.91 5.48 -11.72
C TRP A 80 -2.45 5.81 -10.34
N MET A 81 -3.10 4.83 -9.72
CA MET A 81 -3.61 4.94 -8.36
C MET A 81 -3.23 3.72 -7.57
N VAL A 82 -2.99 3.89 -6.28
CA VAL A 82 -2.85 2.77 -5.36
C VAL A 82 -4.21 2.07 -5.30
N ALA A 83 -4.25 0.81 -5.70
CA ALA A 83 -5.43 -0.04 -5.62
C ALA A 83 -5.45 -0.79 -4.29
N ASP A 84 -4.29 -1.34 -3.88
CA ASP A 84 -4.15 -2.06 -2.62
C ASP A 84 -2.78 -1.80 -1.97
N VAL A 85 -2.76 -1.82 -0.65
CA VAL A 85 -1.55 -1.75 0.17
C VAL A 85 -1.43 -2.95 1.11
N HIS A 86 -2.24 -4.00 0.94
CA HIS A 86 -2.14 -5.29 1.66
C HIS A 86 -1.89 -5.13 3.16
N ILE A 87 -2.75 -4.35 3.84
CA ILE A 87 -2.57 -3.96 5.26
C ILE A 87 -2.54 -5.17 6.18
N GLU A 88 -3.25 -6.23 5.82
CA GLU A 88 -3.30 -7.51 6.55
C GLU A 88 -1.92 -8.20 6.67
N GLN A 89 -0.95 -7.80 5.84
CA GLN A 89 0.42 -8.30 5.88
C GLN A 89 1.36 -7.43 6.72
N ILE A 90 0.89 -6.26 7.18
CA ILE A 90 1.68 -5.32 7.97
C ILE A 90 1.71 -5.76 9.43
N PRO A 91 2.90 -5.84 10.06
CA PRO A 91 3.01 -6.03 11.50
C PRO A 91 2.23 -4.96 12.27
N SER A 92 1.49 -5.39 13.30
CA SER A 92 0.66 -4.51 14.12
C SER A 92 1.42 -3.23 14.50
N PRO A 93 0.85 -2.03 14.26
CA PRO A 93 1.49 -0.77 14.59
C PRO A 93 1.69 -0.59 16.11
N ALA A 94 0.94 -1.32 16.93
CA ALA A 94 1.06 -1.31 18.39
C ALA A 94 2.17 -2.23 18.93
N LYS A 95 2.86 -2.99 18.08
CA LYS A 95 3.93 -3.90 18.48
C LYS A 95 5.22 -3.59 17.71
N PRO A 96 6.40 -3.78 18.32
CA PRO A 96 7.64 -3.90 17.56
C PRO A 96 7.44 -4.98 16.49
N CYS A 97 8.01 -4.80 15.29
CA CYS A 97 7.91 -5.85 14.28
C CYS A 97 8.46 -7.14 14.89
N GLY A 98 7.63 -8.18 14.99
CA GLY A 98 8.10 -9.50 15.36
C GLY A 98 9.17 -9.87 14.33
N GLY A 99 10.38 -10.14 14.80
CA GLY A 99 11.47 -10.55 13.94
C GLY A 99 10.97 -11.66 13.02
N GLN A 100 11.13 -11.47 11.71
CA GLN A 100 11.13 -12.61 10.81
C GLN A 100 12.33 -13.45 11.27
N THR A 101 12.09 -14.42 12.13
CA THR A 101 13.06 -15.49 12.38
C THR A 101 13.26 -16.14 11.03
N SER A 102 14.38 -15.82 10.38
CA SER A 102 14.85 -16.59 9.23
C SER A 102 15.09 -18.00 9.75
N GLY A 103 14.11 -18.88 9.53
CA GLY A 103 14.22 -20.30 9.82
C GLY A 103 15.20 -20.92 8.85
N ASN A 104 16.24 -21.51 9.44
CA ASN A 104 17.36 -22.21 8.84
C ASN A 104 16.94 -23.41 7.99
#